data_AF-A0A2M8LDJ5-F1
#
_entry.id   AF-A0A2M8LDJ5-F1
#
_cell.length_a   1.000
_cell.length_b   1.000
_cell.length_c   1.000
_cell.angle_alpha   90.00
_cell.angle_beta   90.00
_cell.angle_gamma   90.00
#
_symmetry.space_group_name_H-M   'P 1'
#
loop_
_entity.id
_entity.type
_entity.pdbx_description
1 polymer ?
#
loop_
_entity_poly.entity_id
_entity_poly.type
_entity_poly.pdbx_seq_one_letter_code
_entity_poly.pdbx_strand_id
1 'polypeptide(L)'
;MKIGKQYPQFTNAPALIIVTGKQEAEFYRAKNGEMSLVGTFEVRPPRFSDKEGFFGARGSGGKAGAGGSVREEPKIAQQKEFLKKLKAEVTAELGKLGYKEVYLYAPQYLMAELKSGIKKIVGARYTMSFTGNYLKMHPTKLLAMLENRVERKAAKRKVVPTTREANKILQKGK
;
A
#
# COMPACT_ATOMS: atom_id res chain seq x y z
N MET A 1 -14.77 -2.04 14.47
CA MET A 1 -15.74 -0.94 14.34
C MET A 1 -16.82 -1.29 13.34
N LYS A 2 -18.01 -0.69 13.46
CA LYS A 2 -19.08 -0.81 12.47
C LYS A 2 -18.86 0.17 11.31
N ILE A 3 -19.10 -0.30 10.09
CA ILE A 3 -19.01 0.47 8.87
C ILE A 3 -20.35 1.20 8.66
N GLY A 4 -20.31 2.51 8.46
CA GLY A 4 -21.51 3.28 8.14
C GLY A 4 -22.15 2.81 6.83
N LYS A 5 -23.49 2.85 6.72
CA LYS A 5 -24.24 2.36 5.55
C LYS A 5 -23.85 3.04 4.23
N GLN A 6 -23.29 4.24 4.30
CA GLN A 6 -22.79 5.00 3.15
C GLN A 6 -21.49 4.44 2.55
N TYR A 7 -20.82 3.50 3.22
CA TYR A 7 -19.59 2.87 2.73
C TYR A 7 -19.84 1.42 2.32
N PRO A 8 -18.91 0.79 1.57
CA PRO A 8 -19.05 -0.61 1.17
C PRO A 8 -19.16 -1.53 2.38
N GLN A 9 -20.17 -2.39 2.38
CA GLN A 9 -20.45 -3.29 3.51
C GLN A 9 -19.66 -4.61 3.44
N PHE A 10 -19.03 -4.93 2.30
CA PHE A 10 -18.22 -6.15 2.13
C PHE A 10 -18.98 -7.45 2.50
N THR A 11 -20.28 -7.50 2.24
CA THR A 11 -21.14 -8.66 2.58
C THR A 11 -20.81 -9.87 1.71
N ASN A 12 -20.71 -9.66 0.39
CA ASN A 12 -20.46 -10.74 -0.57
C ASN A 12 -18.98 -10.92 -0.92
N ALA A 13 -18.18 -9.89 -0.63
CA ALA A 13 -16.76 -9.81 -0.92
C ALA A 13 -16.00 -9.32 0.31
N PRO A 14 -15.63 -10.22 1.23
CA PRO A 14 -14.75 -9.88 2.35
C PRO A 14 -13.43 -9.33 1.82
N ALA A 15 -12.96 -8.24 2.42
CA ALA A 15 -11.78 -7.52 1.94
C ALA A 15 -10.66 -7.47 2.98
N LEU A 16 -9.43 -7.55 2.48
CA LEU A 16 -8.22 -7.21 3.23
C LEU A 16 -7.77 -5.81 2.82
N ILE A 17 -7.71 -4.91 3.79
CA ILE A 17 -7.21 -3.55 3.61
C ILE A 17 -5.81 -3.50 4.24
N ILE A 18 -4.81 -3.23 3.41
CA ILE A 18 -3.41 -3.15 3.79
C ILE A 18 -3.03 -1.66 3.81
N VAL A 19 -2.60 -1.15 4.96
CA VAL A 19 -2.13 0.22 5.11
C VAL A 19 -0.66 0.18 5.49
N THR A 20 0.19 0.75 4.64
CA THR A 20 1.64 0.78 4.87
C THR A 20 2.12 2.19 5.12
N GLY A 21 3.10 2.33 6.01
CA GLY A 21 3.92 3.51 6.22
C GLY A 21 5.34 3.28 5.70
N LYS A 22 6.32 3.94 6.31
CA LYS A 22 7.74 3.78 5.93
C LYS A 22 8.32 2.43 6.37
N GLN A 23 7.96 2.00 7.59
CA GLN A 23 8.51 0.81 8.25
C GLN A 23 7.46 0.07 9.08
N GLU A 24 6.22 0.52 9.03
CA GLU A 24 5.09 -0.01 9.79
C GLU A 24 3.95 -0.32 8.82
N ALA A 25 3.13 -1.31 9.16
CA ALA A 25 1.93 -1.63 8.41
C ALA A 25 0.80 -2.11 9.34
N GLU A 26 -0.43 -1.80 8.95
CA GLU A 26 -1.66 -2.22 9.59
C GLU A 26 -2.52 -3.00 8.60
N PHE A 27 -3.13 -4.09 9.08
CA PHE A 27 -4.01 -4.95 8.31
C PHE A 27 -5.40 -4.89 8.91
N TYR A 28 -6.37 -4.52 8.07
CA TYR A 28 -7.77 -4.49 8.46
C TYR A 28 -8.54 -5.50 7.64
N ARG A 29 -9.38 -6.27 8.33
CA ARG A 29 -10.42 -7.09 7.72
C ARG A 29 -11.71 -6.29 7.65
N ALA A 30 -12.30 -6.22 6.47
CA ALA A 30 -13.64 -5.67 6.27
C ALA A 30 -14.59 -6.78 5.78
N LYS A 31 -15.65 -7.05 6.54
CA LYS A 31 -16.64 -8.10 6.24
C LYS A 31 -17.96 -7.79 6.94
N ASN A 32 -19.08 -7.97 6.26
CA ASN A 32 -20.44 -7.90 6.84
C ASN A 32 -20.72 -6.60 7.63
N GLY A 33 -20.28 -5.46 7.10
CA GLY A 33 -20.47 -4.15 7.73
C GLY A 33 -19.56 -3.92 8.93
N GLU A 34 -18.54 -4.75 9.14
CA GLU A 34 -17.56 -4.59 10.20
C GLU A 34 -16.15 -4.46 9.65
N MET A 35 -15.36 -3.60 10.29
CA MET A 35 -13.94 -3.43 10.02
C MET A 35 -13.15 -3.63 11.31
N SER A 36 -12.24 -4.61 11.31
CA SER A 36 -11.42 -4.97 12.47
C SER A 36 -9.95 -4.96 12.10
N LEU A 37 -9.10 -4.39 12.97
CA LEU A 37 -7.66 -4.56 12.88
C LEU A 37 -7.32 -6.02 13.17
N VAL A 38 -6.67 -6.71 12.23
CA VAL A 38 -6.31 -8.14 12.34
C VAL A 38 -4.82 -8.35 12.54
N GLY A 39 -3.99 -7.35 12.24
CA GLY A 39 -2.56 -7.43 12.46
C GLY A 39 -1.86 -6.10 12.26
N THR A 40 -0.68 -5.99 12.87
CA THR A 40 0.24 -4.87 12.70
C THR A 40 1.66 -5.37 12.80
N PHE A 41 2.58 -4.74 12.09
CA PHE A 41 4.00 -4.92 12.40
C PHE A 41 4.79 -3.65 12.15
N GLU A 42 5.95 -3.59 12.77
CA GLU A 42 6.97 -2.58 12.58
C GLU A 42 8.32 -3.27 12.32
N VAL A 43 9.16 -2.63 11.51
CA VAL A 43 10.59 -2.93 11.35
C VAL A 43 11.35 -1.79 12.01
N ARG A 44 11.98 -2.08 13.16
CA ARG A 44 12.71 -1.07 13.91
C ARG A 44 13.90 -0.56 13.09
N PRO A 45 14.15 0.76 13.06
CA PRO A 45 15.40 1.26 12.50
C PRO A 45 16.57 0.70 13.32
N PRO A 46 17.72 0.43 12.68
CA PRO A 46 18.94 0.10 13.40
C PRO A 46 19.23 1.24 14.38
N ARG A 47 19.42 0.90 15.65
CA ARG A 47 19.93 1.85 16.64
C ARG A 47 21.36 2.18 16.21
N PHE A 48 21.57 3.32 15.58
CA PHE A 48 22.90 3.89 15.51
C PHE A 48 23.28 4.24 16.95
N SER A 49 24.17 3.44 17.53
CA SER A 49 24.87 3.81 18.74
C SER A 49 25.72 5.02 18.37
N ASP A 50 25.29 6.22 18.77
CA ASP A 50 26.13 7.41 18.79
C ASP A 50 27.34 7.11 19.70
N LYS A 51 28.39 6.52 19.11
CA LYS A 51 29.75 6.40 19.62
C LYS A 51 30.59 5.68 18.56
N GLU A 52 31.11 6.46 17.62
CA GLU A 52 32.49 6.40 17.14
C GLU A 52 32.69 7.44 16.04
N GLY A 53 32.56 8.72 16.44
CA GLY A 53 33.36 9.75 15.82
C GLY A 53 34.80 9.59 16.29
N PHE A 54 35.57 8.68 15.69
CA PHE A 54 37.03 8.74 15.75
C PHE A 54 37.53 9.44 14.50
N PHE A 55 37.48 10.78 14.54
CA PHE A 55 38.37 11.60 13.74
C PHE A 55 39.78 11.42 14.28
N GLY A 56 40.46 10.36 13.82
CA GLY A 56 41.91 10.27 13.92
C GLY A 56 42.54 11.24 12.92
N ALA A 57 42.69 12.50 13.30
CA ALA A 57 43.59 13.40 12.60
C ALA A 57 45.03 12.96 12.89
N ARG A 58 45.76 12.48 11.87
CA ARG A 58 47.20 12.74 11.63
C ARG A 58 47.71 11.93 10.43
N GLY A 59 48.21 12.63 9.42
CA GLY A 59 48.97 12.06 8.31
C GLY A 59 49.12 13.03 7.16
N SER A 60 50.22 13.79 7.15
CA SER A 60 50.61 14.70 6.08
C SER A 60 50.76 13.97 4.74
N GLY A 61 50.04 14.43 3.71
CA GLY A 61 50.29 14.08 2.31
C GLY A 61 49.50 12.89 1.77
N GLY A 62 48.55 13.16 0.88
CA GLY A 62 47.94 12.13 0.04
C GLY A 62 46.45 12.32 -0.16
N LYS A 63 46.09 12.96 -1.29
CA LYS A 63 44.82 12.93 -2.02
C LYS A 63 43.57 12.57 -1.19
N ALA A 64 42.74 13.58 -0.93
CA ALA A 64 41.38 13.42 -0.42
C ALA A 64 40.60 12.41 -1.27
N GLY A 65 40.56 11.17 -0.78
CA GLY A 65 39.81 10.06 -1.34
C GLY A 65 38.34 10.17 -0.98
N ALA A 66 37.53 10.19 -2.04
CA ALA A 66 36.17 9.71 -2.18
C ALA A 66 35.46 9.07 -0.96
N GLY A 67 34.17 9.38 -0.82
CA GLY A 67 33.19 8.37 -0.43
C GLY A 67 32.21 8.76 0.67
N GLY A 68 31.27 9.67 0.39
CA GLY A 68 30.06 9.85 1.19
C GLY A 68 29.05 8.70 1.03
N SER A 69 29.48 7.44 1.20
CA SER A 69 28.68 6.25 0.82
C SER A 69 28.12 5.43 1.99
N VAL A 70 28.17 5.93 3.24
CA VAL A 70 27.80 5.10 4.41
C VAL A 70 26.31 5.18 4.75
N ARG A 71 25.54 6.13 4.18
CA ARG A 71 24.12 6.36 4.54
C ARG A 71 23.08 5.62 3.69
N GLU A 72 23.44 5.08 2.52
CA GLU A 72 22.46 4.49 1.58
C GLU A 72 22.20 3.00 1.81
N GLU A 73 23.25 2.21 2.04
CA GLU A 73 23.15 0.76 2.30
C GLU A 73 22.16 0.39 3.42
N PRO A 74 22.17 1.03 4.61
CA PRO A 74 21.24 0.66 5.67
C PRO A 74 19.78 0.96 5.34
N LYS A 75 19.49 2.00 4.54
CA LYS A 75 18.12 2.34 4.13
C LYS A 75 17.56 1.29 3.16
N ILE A 76 18.37 0.85 2.20
CA ILE A 76 17.97 -0.17 1.22
C ILE A 76 17.75 -1.51 1.93
N ALA A 77 18.62 -1.88 2.86
CA ALA A 77 18.47 -3.11 3.65
C ALA A 77 17.17 -3.10 4.48
N GLN A 78 16.87 -1.99 5.16
CA GLN A 78 15.62 -1.84 5.92
C GLN A 78 14.37 -1.93 5.05
N GLN A 79 14.39 -1.31 3.87
CA GLN A 79 13.28 -1.39 2.94
C GLN A 79 13.07 -2.82 2.45
N LYS A 80 14.15 -3.53 2.11
CA LYS A 80 14.09 -4.95 1.71
C LYS A 80 13.52 -5.82 2.83
N GLU A 81 13.95 -5.59 4.08
CA GLU A 81 13.44 -6.31 5.25
C GLU A 81 11.96 -6.04 5.47
N PHE A 82 11.55 -4.77 5.42
CA PHE A 82 10.15 -4.36 5.52
C PHE A 82 9.28 -5.07 4.47
N LEU A 83 9.72 -5.09 3.22
CA LEU A 83 8.98 -5.74 2.14
C LEU A 83 8.93 -7.26 2.29
N LYS A 84 10.03 -7.88 2.75
CA LYS A 84 10.06 -9.31 3.05
C LYS A 84 9.04 -9.65 4.13
N LYS A 85 9.04 -8.89 5.23
CA LYS A 85 8.10 -9.07 6.35
C LYS A 85 6.67 -8.82 5.91
N LEU A 86 6.41 -7.75 5.16
CA LEU A 86 5.08 -7.45 4.62
C LEU A 86 4.54 -8.60 3.77
N LYS A 87 5.36 -9.15 2.87
CA LYS A 87 4.95 -10.28 2.02
C LYS A 87 4.57 -11.50 2.87
N ALA A 88 5.38 -11.82 3.88
CA ALA A 88 5.10 -12.94 4.77
C ALA A 88 3.77 -12.75 5.52
N GLU A 89 3.54 -11.56 6.10
CA GLU A 89 2.30 -11.24 6.82
C GLU A 89 1.08 -11.26 5.90
N VAL A 90 1.18 -10.69 4.69
CA VAL A 90 0.10 -10.74 3.69
C VAL A 90 -0.23 -12.18 3.33
N THR A 91 0.77 -13.02 3.05
CA THR A 91 0.56 -14.43 2.74
C THR A 91 -0.08 -15.18 3.90
N ALA A 92 0.38 -14.93 5.13
CA ALA A 92 -0.19 -15.53 6.33
C ALA A 92 -1.65 -15.14 6.54
N GLU A 93 -2.00 -13.87 6.36
CA GLU A 93 -3.38 -13.40 6.49
C GLU A 93 -4.30 -13.97 5.41
N LEU A 94 -3.82 -14.06 4.15
CA LEU A 94 -4.59 -14.68 3.07
C LEU A 94 -4.87 -16.17 3.29
N GLY A 95 -3.99 -16.87 4.03
CA GLY A 95 -4.16 -18.29 4.35
C GLY A 95 -5.24 -18.55 5.42
N LYS A 96 -5.50 -17.57 6.29
CA LYS A 96 -6.43 -17.71 7.42
C LYS A 96 -7.89 -17.41 7.03
N LEU A 97 -8.11 -16.59 6.00
CA LEU A 97 -9.40 -15.93 5.77
C LEU A 97 -9.74 -15.81 4.29
N GLY A 98 -10.99 -16.11 3.94
CA GLY A 98 -11.54 -16.10 2.57
C GLY A 98 -11.72 -14.70 1.97
N TYR A 99 -10.67 -13.89 1.96
CA TYR A 99 -10.65 -12.58 1.34
C TYR A 99 -10.84 -12.70 -0.18
N LYS A 100 -11.84 -12.00 -0.72
CA LYS A 100 -12.09 -11.90 -2.16
C LYS A 100 -11.46 -10.65 -2.77
N GLU A 101 -11.28 -9.60 -1.97
CA GLU A 101 -10.75 -8.32 -2.41
C GLU A 101 -9.57 -7.88 -1.54
N VAL A 102 -8.60 -7.24 -2.17
CA VAL A 102 -7.43 -6.66 -1.50
C VAL A 102 -7.24 -5.21 -1.94
N TYR A 103 -7.15 -4.32 -0.95
CA TYR A 103 -6.90 -2.90 -1.13
C TYR A 103 -5.57 -2.51 -0.49
N LEU A 104 -4.80 -1.68 -1.18
CA LEU A 104 -3.48 -1.24 -0.74
C LEU A 104 -3.40 0.28 -0.59
N TYR A 105 -3.06 0.76 0.61
CA TYR A 105 -2.78 2.16 0.91
C TYR A 105 -1.30 2.28 1.21
N ALA A 106 -0.56 3.01 0.37
CA ALA A 106 0.90 3.07 0.51
C ALA A 106 1.51 4.40 0.05
N PRO A 107 2.65 4.82 0.65
CA PRO A 107 3.39 5.99 0.19
C PRO A 107 3.86 5.84 -1.25
N GLN A 108 3.97 6.97 -1.96
CA GLN A 108 4.34 6.99 -3.38
C GLN A 108 5.64 6.26 -3.67
N TYR A 109 6.66 6.45 -2.83
CA TYR A 109 7.98 5.86 -3.02
C TYR A 109 8.00 4.32 -2.84
N LEU A 110 7.01 3.73 -2.16
CA LEU A 110 6.89 2.26 -2.00
C LEU A 110 5.85 1.64 -2.94
N MET A 111 4.93 2.45 -3.48
CA MET A 111 3.74 1.95 -4.18
C MET A 111 4.09 1.01 -5.34
N ALA A 112 5.10 1.34 -6.15
CA ALA A 112 5.46 0.52 -7.32
C ALA A 112 5.91 -0.90 -6.90
N GLU A 113 6.80 -0.96 -5.92
CA GLU A 113 7.36 -2.21 -5.41
C GLU A 113 6.31 -3.03 -4.65
N LEU A 114 5.52 -2.38 -3.80
CA LEU A 114 4.42 -2.99 -3.05
C LEU A 114 3.34 -3.54 -3.97
N LYS A 115 2.91 -2.77 -4.96
CA LYS A 115 1.89 -3.19 -5.93
C LYS A 115 2.36 -4.41 -6.70
N SER A 116 3.60 -4.42 -7.17
CA SER A 116 4.17 -5.58 -7.88
C SER A 116 4.24 -6.81 -6.96
N GLY A 117 4.75 -6.65 -5.74
CA GLY A 117 4.87 -7.73 -4.77
C GLY A 117 3.52 -8.31 -4.34
N ILE A 118 2.58 -7.46 -3.96
CA ILE A 118 1.24 -7.85 -3.52
C ILE A 118 0.47 -8.49 -4.67
N LYS A 119 0.50 -7.92 -5.88
CA LYS A 119 -0.22 -8.49 -7.03
C LYS A 119 0.26 -9.91 -7.36
N LYS A 120 1.55 -10.21 -7.18
CA LYS A 120 2.07 -11.59 -7.34
C LYS A 120 1.51 -12.56 -6.30
N ILE A 121 1.22 -12.09 -5.09
CA ILE A 121 0.70 -12.91 -3.99
C ILE A 121 -0.82 -13.08 -4.09
N VAL A 122 -1.55 -11.99 -4.31
CA VAL A 122 -3.02 -11.97 -4.24
C VAL A 122 -3.68 -12.24 -5.60
N GLY A 123 -2.95 -12.12 -6.70
CA GLY A 123 -3.43 -12.35 -8.06
C GLY A 123 -4.64 -11.49 -8.42
N ALA A 124 -5.71 -12.16 -8.86
CA ALA A 124 -6.97 -11.53 -9.27
C ALA A 124 -7.72 -10.84 -8.12
N ARG A 125 -7.40 -11.14 -6.85
CA ARG A 125 -8.01 -10.50 -5.67
C ARG A 125 -7.53 -9.06 -5.49
N TYR A 126 -6.48 -8.64 -6.20
CA TYR A 126 -5.99 -7.26 -6.15
C TYR A 126 -7.00 -6.32 -6.82
N THR A 127 -7.66 -5.48 -6.02
CA THR A 127 -8.73 -4.61 -6.53
C THR A 127 -8.21 -3.21 -6.84
N MET A 128 -7.52 -2.57 -5.90
CA MET A 128 -7.13 -1.17 -6.04
C MET A 128 -6.01 -0.75 -5.08
N SER A 129 -5.30 0.32 -5.44
CA SER A 129 -4.38 1.01 -4.53
C SER A 129 -4.60 2.52 -4.45
N PHE A 130 -4.14 3.09 -3.34
CA PHE A 130 -4.22 4.49 -2.97
C PHE A 130 -2.84 4.98 -2.54
N THR A 131 -2.38 6.04 -3.19
CA THR A 131 -1.05 6.59 -2.93
C THR A 131 -1.11 7.67 -1.87
N GLY A 132 -0.35 7.52 -0.79
CA GLY A 132 -0.26 8.47 0.32
C GLY A 132 0.18 7.79 1.62
N ASN A 133 0.56 8.59 2.62
CA ASN A 133 0.80 8.07 3.97
C ASN A 133 -0.51 8.12 4.76
N TYR A 134 -1.07 6.94 5.02
CA TYR A 134 -2.38 6.79 5.67
C TYR A 134 -2.31 5.97 6.95
N LEU A 135 -1.11 5.68 7.43
CA LEU A 135 -0.97 4.91 8.65
C LEU A 135 -1.51 5.71 9.85
N LYS A 136 -2.09 5.01 10.84
CA LYS A 136 -2.75 5.62 12.01
C LYS A 136 -3.93 6.53 11.65
N MET A 137 -4.33 6.57 10.38
CA MET A 137 -5.52 7.28 9.95
C MET A 137 -6.75 6.50 10.39
N HIS A 138 -7.78 7.23 10.83
CA HIS A 138 -9.02 6.60 11.23
C HIS A 138 -9.60 5.75 10.07
N PRO A 139 -9.97 4.48 10.31
CA PRO A 139 -10.61 3.58 9.35
C PRO A 139 -11.69 4.19 8.45
N THR A 140 -12.56 5.04 9.01
CA THR A 140 -13.62 5.73 8.26
C THR A 140 -13.07 6.57 7.11
N LYS A 141 -11.90 7.20 7.27
CA LYS A 141 -11.27 7.96 6.18
C LYS A 141 -10.75 7.04 5.08
N LEU A 142 -10.23 5.86 5.42
CA LEU A 142 -9.83 4.85 4.44
C LEU A 142 -11.02 4.42 3.58
N LEU A 143 -12.15 4.14 4.23
CA LEU A 143 -13.41 3.79 3.59
C LEU A 143 -13.96 4.92 2.71
N ALA A 144 -13.92 6.17 3.18
CA ALA A 144 -14.33 7.31 2.39
C ALA A 144 -13.50 7.48 1.11
N MET A 145 -12.18 7.25 1.18
CA MET A 145 -11.33 7.26 -0.01
C MET A 145 -11.68 6.15 -1.00
N LEU A 146 -12.02 4.97 -0.47
CA LEU A 146 -12.47 3.85 -1.28
C LEU A 146 -13.76 4.17 -2.02
N GLU A 147 -14.78 4.63 -1.30
CA GLU A 147 -16.09 4.95 -1.89
C GLU A 147 -15.96 6.01 -2.99
N ASN A 148 -15.30 7.13 -2.68
CA ASN A 148 -15.06 8.20 -3.65
C ASN A 148 -14.38 7.70 -4.94
N ARG A 149 -13.50 6.71 -4.83
CA ARG A 149 -12.79 6.14 -5.99
C ARG A 149 -13.66 5.17 -6.78
N VAL A 150 -14.52 4.40 -6.11
CA VAL A 150 -15.52 3.52 -6.73
C VAL A 150 -16.54 4.35 -7.50
N GLU A 151 -17.11 5.39 -6.87
CA GLU A 151 -18.06 6.31 -7.51
C GLU A 151 -17.47 6.98 -8.75
N ARG A 152 -16.24 7.51 -8.66
CA ARG A 152 -15.55 8.11 -9.82
C ARG A 152 -15.36 7.12 -10.96
N LYS A 153 -15.04 5.86 -10.66
CA LYS A 153 -14.93 4.81 -11.69
C LYS A 153 -16.29 4.50 -12.32
N ALA A 154 -17.35 4.44 -11.52
CA ALA A 154 -18.70 4.20 -12.00
C ALA A 154 -19.20 5.36 -12.89
N ALA A 155 -18.97 6.61 -12.48
CA ALA A 155 -19.33 7.79 -13.24
C ALA A 155 -18.61 7.84 -14.60
N LYS A 156 -17.30 7.55 -14.63
CA LYS A 156 -16.53 7.48 -15.90
C LYS A 156 -17.05 6.43 -16.87
N ARG A 157 -17.57 5.30 -16.37
CA ARG A 157 -18.15 4.24 -17.20
C ARG A 157 -19.52 4.62 -17.79
N LYS A 158 -20.25 5.55 -17.18
CA LYS A 158 -21.57 6.01 -17.63
C LYS A 158 -21.50 7.12 -18.68
N VAL A 159 -20.32 7.65 -18.99
CA VAL A 159 -20.16 8.69 -20.03
C VAL A 159 -20.42 8.04 -21.39
N VAL A 160 -21.61 8.29 -21.93
CA VAL A 160 -22.03 7.89 -23.29
C VAL A 160 -21.21 8.70 -24.31
N PRO A 161 -20.79 8.11 -25.45
CA PRO A 161 -20.08 8.86 -26.49
C PRO A 161 -20.89 10.05 -26.99
N THR A 162 -20.33 11.25 -26.88
CA THR A 162 -21.00 12.51 -27.25
C THR A 162 -20.96 12.82 -28.75
N THR A 163 -20.21 12.05 -29.55
CA THR A 163 -20.07 12.30 -30.99
C THR A 163 -21.14 11.55 -31.81
N ARG A 164 -21.73 12.26 -32.79
CA ARG A 164 -22.75 11.70 -33.70
C ARG A 164 -22.27 10.43 -34.42
N GLU A 165 -20.99 10.35 -34.75
CA GLU A 165 -20.37 9.19 -35.41
C GLU A 165 -20.33 7.97 -34.50
N ALA A 166 -19.95 8.13 -33.23
CA ALA A 166 -19.93 7.03 -32.27
C ALA A 166 -21.34 6.47 -31.98
N ASN A 167 -22.36 7.34 -31.96
CA ASN A 167 -23.76 6.90 -31.84
C ASN A 167 -24.26 6.15 -33.09
N LYS A 168 -23.85 6.56 -34.30
CA LYS A 168 -24.20 5.83 -35.54
C LYS A 168 -23.61 4.42 -35.59
N ILE A 169 -22.40 4.22 -35.05
CA ILE A 169 -21.76 2.90 -35.00
C ILE A 169 -22.49 1.98 -34.00
N LEU A 170 -22.89 2.50 -32.84
CA LEU A 170 -23.63 1.74 -31.83
C LEU A 170 -25.05 1.34 -32.28
N GLN A 171 -25.71 2.16 -33.10
CA GLN A 171 -27.05 1.85 -33.62
C GLN A 171 -27.04 0.87 -34.81
N LYS A 172 -25.93 0.74 -35.53
CA LYS A 172 -25.79 -0.21 -36.66
C LYS A 172 -25.44 -1.65 -36.25
N GLY A 173 -25.12 -1.88 -34.97
CA GLY A 173 -24.71 -3.19 -34.44
C GLY A 173 -25.79 -3.94 -33.65
N LYS A 174 -27.04 -3.48 -33.68
CA LYS A 174 -28.23 -4.20 -33.19
C LYS A 174 -29.05 -4.67 -34.38
#